data_AF-A0A8K1I849-F1
#
_entry.id   AF-A0A8K1I849-F1
#
_cell.length_a   1.000
_cell.length_b   1.000
_cell.length_c   1.000
_cell.angle_alpha   90.00
_cell.angle_beta   90.00
_cell.angle_gamma   90.00
#
_symmetry.space_group_name_H-M   'P 1'
#
loop_
_entity.id
_entity.type
_entity.pdbx_description
1 polymer ?
#
loop_
_entity_poly.entity_id
_entity_poly.type
_entity_poly.pdbx_seq_one_letter_code
_entity_poly.pdbx_strand_id
1 'polypeptide(L)'
;MRKHIAERSQFRAIDFGNDGFKRLFYIRYADDWIVGIRGTLQEAKEILNKISLFCASIGLTVSESKTKITAINTDPALFLGTSILRSNHRSHRKMGAMRRLRRNNLGLRFEAPLDRINKKLSQTKFMVNGKSAPKFLWLHNDHDQIIVLYNSVLRGYLNYYSFTHNYGRLATYLEYILKQSCAKLLATKFTLGTMAQTYKKFGHRLTSPKGKTFFKPSYRATYKYMVKPNPVVGALSQEKTNATFEYLRCKNCDSDYRVEYHHIRAMQDLNPKISYMDRLMVKANRKRIPLCIACQKMKHRKRETVFDQTT
;
A
#
# COMPACT_ATOMS: atom_id res chain seq x y z
N MET A 1 -9.11 37.67 15.17
CA MET A 1 -9.57 36.27 15.27
C MET A 1 -10.95 36.13 15.93
N ARG A 2 -11.21 36.75 17.10
CA ARG A 2 -12.53 36.68 17.80
C ARG A 2 -13.70 37.33 17.05
N LYS A 3 -13.48 38.44 16.34
CA LYS A 3 -14.49 39.12 15.49
C LYS A 3 -15.09 38.20 14.42
N HIS A 4 -14.22 37.49 13.69
CA HIS A 4 -14.65 36.55 12.64
C HIS A 4 -15.31 35.27 13.18
N ILE A 5 -15.04 34.89 14.44
CA ILE A 5 -15.73 33.77 15.10
C ILE A 5 -17.15 34.19 15.50
N ALA A 6 -17.32 35.43 15.98
CA ALA A 6 -18.62 36.01 16.31
C ALA A 6 -19.50 36.21 15.06
N GLU A 7 -18.94 36.73 13.95
CA GLU A 7 -19.62 36.81 12.66
C GLU A 7 -20.05 35.43 12.14
N ARG A 8 -19.23 34.38 12.36
CA ARG A 8 -19.56 33.00 11.99
C ARG A 8 -20.76 32.43 12.75
N SER A 9 -21.03 32.93 13.96
CA SER A 9 -22.11 32.46 14.83
C SER A 9 -23.47 33.06 14.52
N GLN A 10 -23.52 34.17 13.76
CA GLN A 10 -24.76 34.85 13.36
C GLN A 10 -25.54 34.08 12.29
N PHE A 11 -24.89 33.19 11.54
CA PHE A 11 -25.53 32.38 10.52
C PHE A 11 -25.77 30.95 11.02
N ARG A 12 -27.04 30.51 11.04
CA ARG A 12 -27.39 29.12 11.42
C ARG A 12 -26.62 28.11 10.56
N ALA A 13 -25.95 27.16 11.21
CA ALA A 13 -25.13 26.12 10.58
C ALA A 13 -25.90 25.13 9.66
N ILE A 14 -27.20 25.32 9.41
CA ILE A 14 -28.11 24.31 8.83
C ILE A 14 -29.01 24.87 7.71
N ASP A 15 -28.95 26.16 7.34
CA ASP A 15 -29.79 26.62 6.22
C ASP A 15 -29.15 26.21 4.87
N PHE A 16 -29.71 25.16 4.27
CA PHE A 16 -29.25 24.64 2.98
C PHE A 16 -29.90 25.35 1.78
N GLY A 17 -30.93 26.18 2.01
CA GLY A 17 -31.76 26.80 0.97
C GLY A 17 -31.41 28.25 0.62
N ASN A 18 -30.60 28.93 1.41
CA ASN A 18 -30.23 30.34 1.16
C ASN A 18 -29.02 30.45 0.22
N ASP A 19 -29.20 31.13 -0.92
CA ASP A 19 -28.17 31.37 -1.96
C ASP A 19 -27.01 32.26 -1.44
N GLY A 20 -27.24 32.99 -0.34
CA GLY A 20 -26.21 33.76 0.36
C GLY A 20 -25.29 32.95 1.28
N PHE A 21 -25.59 31.68 1.60
CA PHE A 21 -24.79 30.90 2.56
C PHE A 21 -23.65 30.11 1.87
N LYS A 22 -22.54 30.79 1.63
CA LYS A 22 -21.32 30.20 1.06
C LYS A 22 -20.48 29.54 2.15
N ARG A 23 -20.24 28.23 2.02
CA ARG A 23 -19.34 27.48 2.91
C ARG A 23 -18.00 27.28 2.21
N LEU A 24 -16.93 27.65 2.90
CA LEU A 24 -15.56 27.31 2.53
C LEU A 24 -15.00 26.32 3.56
N PHE A 25 -14.47 25.22 3.08
CA PHE A 25 -13.73 24.22 3.84
C PHE A 25 -12.30 24.19 3.38
N TYR A 26 -11.36 24.13 4.32
CA TYR A 26 -9.94 24.04 4.04
C TYR A 26 -9.34 22.90 4.84
N ILE A 27 -8.59 22.03 4.16
CA ILE A 27 -7.85 20.92 4.77
C ILE A 27 -6.44 20.94 4.20
N ARG A 28 -5.43 20.85 5.07
CA ARG A 28 -4.02 20.78 4.71
C ARG A 28 -3.36 19.57 5.36
N TYR A 29 -2.50 18.89 4.61
CA TYR A 29 -1.63 17.82 5.06
C TYR A 29 -0.23 18.03 4.44
N ALA A 30 0.74 18.46 5.25
CA ALA A 30 2.05 18.91 4.77
C ALA A 30 1.91 19.95 3.64
N ASP A 31 2.36 19.64 2.42
CA ASP A 31 2.27 20.52 1.24
C ASP A 31 0.98 20.32 0.44
N ASP A 32 0.28 19.21 0.63
CA ASP A 32 -0.97 18.91 -0.06
C ASP A 32 -2.15 19.56 0.68
N TRP A 33 -2.94 20.36 -0.03
CA TRP A 33 -4.14 21.00 0.51
C TRP A 33 -5.33 20.89 -0.44
N ILE A 34 -6.53 20.97 0.12
CA ILE A 34 -7.78 20.99 -0.62
C ILE A 34 -8.71 22.05 -0.03
N VAL A 35 -9.34 22.83 -0.91
CA VAL A 35 -10.34 23.84 -0.56
C VAL A 35 -11.68 23.41 -1.16
N GLY A 36 -12.68 23.19 -0.33
CA GLY A 36 -14.05 22.91 -0.75
C GLY A 36 -14.89 24.17 -0.71
N ILE A 37 -15.43 24.58 -1.85
CA ILE A 37 -16.24 25.81 -1.97
C ILE A 37 -17.64 25.41 -2.44
N ARG A 38 -18.67 25.87 -1.71
CA ARG A 38 -20.05 25.85 -2.21
C ARG A 38 -20.31 27.18 -2.92
N GLY A 39 -20.05 27.21 -4.23
CA GLY A 39 -20.05 28.43 -5.03
C GLY A 39 -19.86 28.16 -6.52
N THR A 40 -19.70 29.23 -7.31
CA THR A 40 -19.50 29.14 -8.76
C THR A 40 -18.03 28.88 -9.12
N LEU A 41 -17.77 28.51 -10.39
CA LEU A 41 -16.39 28.32 -10.87
C LEU A 41 -15.57 29.61 -10.81
N GLN A 42 -16.20 30.76 -11.05
CA GLN A 42 -15.54 32.07 -11.00
C GLN A 42 -15.03 32.37 -9.59
N GLU A 43 -15.85 32.12 -8.57
CA GLU A 43 -15.45 32.28 -7.16
C GLU A 43 -14.28 31.37 -6.79
N ALA A 44 -14.27 30.13 -7.31
CA ALA A 44 -13.16 29.21 -7.10
C ALA A 44 -11.84 29.74 -7.72
N LYS A 45 -11.91 30.37 -8.90
CA LYS A 45 -10.76 31.02 -9.54
C LYS A 45 -10.29 32.25 -8.75
N GLU A 46 -11.21 33.07 -8.27
CA GLU A 46 -10.87 34.24 -7.44
C GLU A 46 -10.17 33.84 -6.14
N ILE A 47 -10.67 32.79 -5.47
CA ILE A 47 -10.05 32.25 -4.26
C ILE A 47 -8.67 31.68 -4.57
N LEU A 48 -8.52 30.96 -5.69
CA LEU A 48 -7.22 30.45 -6.12
C LEU A 48 -6.22 31.61 -6.35
N ASN A 49 -6.64 32.68 -7.03
CA ASN A 49 -5.79 33.85 -7.26
C ASN A 49 -5.36 34.52 -5.95
N LYS A 50 -6.28 34.68 -4.98
CA LYS A 50 -5.96 35.21 -3.65
C LYS A 50 -4.95 34.32 -2.91
N ILE A 51 -5.10 32.99 -3.01
CA ILE A 51 -4.16 32.04 -2.42
C ILE A 51 -2.79 32.14 -3.10
N SER A 52 -2.74 32.23 -4.43
CA SER A 52 -1.49 32.38 -5.18
C SER A 52 -0.73 33.66 -4.82
N LEU A 53 -1.44 34.79 -4.68
CA LEU A 53 -0.84 36.05 -4.24
C LEU A 53 -0.30 35.95 -2.81
N PHE A 54 -1.02 35.27 -1.92
CA PHE A 54 -0.55 35.02 -0.55
C PHE A 54 0.66 34.07 -0.51
N CYS A 55 0.69 33.03 -1.35
CA CYS A 55 1.84 32.16 -1.46
C CYS A 55 3.07 32.94 -1.97
N ALA A 56 2.89 33.82 -2.95
CA ALA A 56 3.96 34.66 -3.47
C ALA A 56 4.54 35.59 -2.38
N SER A 57 3.70 36.14 -1.49
CA SER A 57 4.18 37.02 -0.40
C SER A 57 5.03 36.29 0.65
N ILE A 58 4.88 34.96 0.78
CA ILE A 58 5.71 34.12 1.65
C ILE A 58 6.83 33.40 0.90
N GLY A 59 7.10 33.77 -0.37
CA GLY A 59 8.18 33.20 -1.19
C GLY A 59 7.89 31.80 -1.73
N LEU A 60 6.62 31.37 -1.82
CA LEU A 60 6.21 30.08 -2.36
C LEU A 60 5.46 30.25 -3.69
N THR A 61 5.78 29.39 -4.66
CA THR A 61 5.08 29.37 -5.96
C THR A 61 4.06 28.24 -6.00
N VAL A 62 2.81 28.56 -6.35
CA VAL A 62 1.76 27.56 -6.55
C VAL A 62 1.98 26.85 -7.89
N SER A 63 2.03 25.53 -7.88
CA SER A 63 2.21 24.73 -9.10
C SER A 63 0.90 24.63 -9.87
N GLU A 64 0.80 25.33 -11.00
CA GLU A 64 -0.39 25.29 -11.87
C GLU A 64 -0.66 23.87 -12.41
N SER A 65 0.39 23.13 -12.75
CA SER A 65 0.26 21.75 -13.28
C SER A 65 -0.32 20.76 -12.28
N LYS A 66 -0.15 21.00 -10.98
CA LYS A 66 -0.74 20.18 -9.89
C LYS A 66 -2.10 20.70 -9.44
N THR A 67 -2.39 21.96 -9.69
CA THR A 67 -3.61 22.62 -9.22
C THR A 67 -4.75 22.31 -10.16
N LYS A 68 -5.73 21.54 -9.69
CA LYS A 68 -6.92 21.18 -10.48
C LYS A 68 -8.18 21.68 -9.79
N ILE A 69 -8.88 22.61 -10.43
CA ILE A 69 -10.24 22.98 -10.04
C ILE A 69 -11.18 21.92 -10.61
N THR A 70 -11.94 21.25 -9.75
CA THR A 70 -12.88 20.18 -10.14
C THR A 70 -14.26 20.47 -9.57
N ALA A 71 -15.29 20.24 -10.38
CA ALA A 71 -16.67 20.22 -9.91
C ALA A 71 -16.99 18.80 -9.41
N ILE A 72 -17.15 18.64 -8.09
CA ILE A 72 -17.33 17.34 -7.42
C ILE A 72 -18.58 16.56 -7.92
N ASN A 73 -19.52 17.25 -8.57
CA ASN A 73 -20.71 16.63 -9.17
C ASN A 73 -20.39 15.87 -10.47
N THR A 74 -19.41 16.33 -11.25
CA THR A 74 -19.04 15.74 -12.54
C THR A 74 -17.75 14.93 -12.42
N ASP A 75 -16.72 15.51 -11.81
CA ASP A 75 -15.38 14.93 -11.73
C ASP A 75 -14.95 14.64 -10.29
N PRO A 76 -14.32 13.48 -10.03
CA PRO A 76 -13.74 13.19 -8.73
C PRO A 76 -12.50 14.05 -8.47
N ALA A 77 -12.41 14.59 -7.25
CA ALA A 77 -11.22 15.26 -6.75
C ALA A 77 -10.27 14.23 -6.10
N LEU A 78 -9.00 14.21 -6.50
CA LEU A 78 -8.00 13.32 -5.90
C LEU A 78 -7.26 14.05 -4.78
N PHE A 79 -7.36 13.57 -3.54
CA PHE A 79 -6.64 14.12 -2.39
C PHE A 79 -6.07 12.99 -1.54
N LEU A 80 -4.78 13.08 -1.17
CA LEU A 80 -4.06 12.05 -0.42
C LEU A 80 -4.38 10.63 -0.91
N GLY A 81 -4.24 10.40 -2.21
CA GLY A 81 -4.46 9.06 -2.80
C GLY A 81 -5.88 8.51 -2.74
N THR A 82 -6.87 9.34 -2.40
CA THR A 82 -8.28 8.98 -2.32
C THR A 82 -9.11 9.86 -3.24
N SER A 83 -10.05 9.27 -3.97
CA SER A 83 -10.99 10.01 -4.81
C SER A 83 -12.20 10.45 -3.98
N ILE A 84 -12.48 11.75 -4.00
CA ILE A 84 -13.61 12.38 -3.35
C ILE A 84 -14.62 12.70 -4.45
N LEU A 85 -15.84 12.17 -4.32
CA LEU A 85 -16.92 12.36 -5.28
C LEU A 85 -18.24 12.56 -4.56
N ARG A 86 -19.22 13.16 -5.23
CA ARG A 86 -20.58 13.21 -4.69
C ARG A 86 -21.32 11.94 -5.07
N SER A 87 -22.05 11.35 -4.13
CA SER A 87 -22.93 10.24 -4.48
C SER A 87 -24.01 10.73 -5.43
N ASN A 88 -24.13 10.11 -6.61
CA ASN A 88 -25.24 10.35 -7.53
C ASN A 88 -26.44 9.45 -7.23
N HIS A 89 -26.22 8.37 -6.47
CA HIS A 89 -27.24 7.37 -6.19
C HIS A 89 -28.20 7.84 -5.10
N ARG A 90 -29.47 7.98 -5.49
CA ARG A 90 -30.59 8.21 -4.57
C ARG A 90 -30.95 6.86 -3.93
N SER A 91 -30.42 6.59 -2.74
CA SER A 91 -30.82 5.42 -1.97
C SER A 91 -31.91 5.79 -0.97
N HIS A 92 -32.90 4.90 -0.84
CA HIS A 92 -33.95 5.02 0.16
C HIS A 92 -33.66 4.01 1.27
N ARG A 93 -33.58 4.49 2.52
CA ARG A 93 -33.50 3.59 3.68
C ARG A 93 -34.90 3.38 4.22
N LYS A 94 -35.31 2.11 4.42
CA LYS A 94 -36.52 1.78 5.18
C LYS A 94 -36.24 2.02 6.66
N MET A 95 -37.03 2.86 7.31
CA MET A 95 -36.87 3.20 8.72
C MET A 95 -38.19 2.96 9.48
N GLY A 96 -38.09 2.28 10.63
CA GLY A 96 -39.22 1.95 11.51
C GLY A 96 -40.06 0.75 11.05
N ALA A 97 -40.97 0.31 11.93
CA ALA A 97 -41.92 -0.79 11.66
C ALA A 97 -42.83 -0.50 10.45
N MET A 98 -43.14 0.77 10.19
CA MET A 98 -44.00 1.25 9.10
C MET A 98 -43.29 1.37 7.73
N ARG A 99 -42.04 0.90 7.58
CA ARG A 99 -41.27 0.90 6.31
C ARG A 99 -41.24 2.25 5.56
N ARG A 100 -41.24 3.39 6.26
CA ARG A 100 -41.14 4.70 5.59
C ARG A 100 -39.78 4.84 4.90
N LEU A 101 -39.80 5.21 3.62
CA LEU A 101 -38.62 5.40 2.79
C LEU A 101 -38.05 6.80 3.04
N ARG A 102 -36.97 6.91 3.83
CA ARG A 102 -36.26 8.19 3.99
C ARG A 102 -35.21 8.33 2.90
N ARG A 103 -35.21 9.47 2.20
CA ARG A 103 -34.18 9.84 1.22
C ARG A 103 -32.84 9.96 1.95
N ASN A 104 -31.83 9.19 1.55
CA ASN A 104 -30.47 9.43 2.02
C ASN A 104 -29.97 10.76 1.42
N ASN A 105 -29.45 11.66 2.26
CA ASN A 105 -28.81 12.88 1.76
C ASN A 105 -27.64 12.49 0.85
N LEU A 106 -27.57 13.10 -0.34
CA LEU A 106 -26.49 12.95 -1.31
C LEU A 106 -25.19 13.52 -0.70
N GLY A 107 -24.50 12.69 0.08
CA GLY A 107 -23.27 13.04 0.78
C GLY A 107 -22.02 12.89 -0.09
N LEU A 108 -20.90 13.39 0.44
CA LEU A 108 -19.58 13.09 -0.08
C LEU A 108 -19.28 11.60 0.09
N ARG A 109 -18.69 11.01 -0.94
CA ARG A 109 -18.26 9.62 -1.01
C ARG A 109 -16.75 9.60 -1.25
N PHE A 110 -16.09 8.79 -0.45
CA PHE A 110 -14.65 8.52 -0.56
C PHE A 110 -14.45 7.17 -1.24
N GLU A 111 -13.67 7.13 -2.31
CA GLU A 111 -13.35 5.92 -3.05
C GLU A 111 -11.84 5.74 -3.21
N ALA A 112 -11.40 4.50 -3.08
CA ALA A 112 -10.04 4.11 -3.42
C ALA A 112 -9.92 4.06 -4.96
N PRO A 113 -9.02 4.85 -5.58
CA PRO A 113 -8.86 4.88 -7.03
C PRO A 113 -8.18 3.60 -7.52
N LEU A 114 -8.99 2.64 -7.99
CA LEU A 114 -8.51 1.33 -8.44
C LEU A 114 -7.47 1.44 -9.55
N ASP A 115 -7.62 2.37 -10.49
CA ASP A 115 -6.67 2.55 -11.59
C ASP A 115 -5.27 2.96 -11.11
N ARG A 116 -5.20 3.82 -10.09
CA ARG A 116 -3.93 4.24 -9.49
C ARG A 116 -3.29 3.09 -8.72
N ILE A 117 -4.10 2.31 -8.00
CA ILE A 117 -3.65 1.12 -7.28
C ILE A 117 -3.13 0.08 -8.27
N ASN A 118 -3.81 -0.12 -9.39
CA ASN A 118 -3.40 -1.02 -10.47
C ASN A 118 -2.07 -0.62 -11.07
N LYS A 119 -1.89 0.66 -11.42
CA LYS A 119 -0.60 1.19 -11.90
C LYS A 119 0.52 0.93 -10.89
N LYS A 120 0.26 1.15 -9.60
CA LYS A 120 1.23 0.89 -8.52
C LYS A 120 1.55 -0.60 -8.37
N LEU A 121 0.57 -1.49 -8.49
CA LEU A 121 0.76 -2.94 -8.47
C LEU A 121 1.57 -3.43 -9.68
N SER A 122 1.34 -2.86 -10.86
CA SER A 122 2.13 -3.14 -12.06
C SER A 122 3.58 -2.67 -11.90
N GLN A 123 3.81 -1.43 -11.43
CA GLN A 123 5.15 -0.89 -11.16
C GLN A 123 5.93 -1.75 -10.16
N THR A 124 5.25 -2.25 -9.13
CA THR A 124 5.85 -3.11 -8.08
C THR A 124 5.96 -4.59 -8.48
N LYS A 125 5.62 -4.92 -9.74
CA LYS A 125 5.71 -6.24 -10.37
C LYS A 125 4.82 -7.33 -9.72
N PHE A 126 3.70 -6.95 -9.13
CA PHE A 126 2.66 -7.91 -8.71
C PHE A 126 1.69 -8.25 -9.84
N MET A 127 1.68 -7.43 -10.90
CA MET A 127 0.78 -7.56 -12.04
C MET A 127 1.53 -7.26 -13.33
N VAL A 128 1.24 -8.00 -14.39
CA VAL A 128 1.72 -7.77 -15.75
C VAL A 128 0.53 -7.92 -16.69
N ASN A 129 0.30 -6.91 -17.55
CA ASN A 129 -0.81 -6.89 -18.52
C ASN A 129 -2.19 -7.17 -17.89
N GLY A 130 -2.47 -6.60 -16.71
CA GLY A 130 -3.73 -6.79 -15.99
C GLY A 130 -3.91 -8.16 -15.33
N LYS A 131 -2.94 -9.07 -15.44
CA LYS A 131 -2.95 -10.40 -14.82
C LYS A 131 -1.96 -10.45 -13.65
N SER A 132 -2.33 -11.20 -12.62
CA SER A 132 -1.44 -11.47 -11.47
C SER A 132 -0.12 -12.08 -11.94
N ALA A 133 1.00 -11.58 -11.45
CA ALA A 133 2.34 -12.07 -11.79
C ALA A 133 3.09 -12.48 -10.52
N PRO A 134 3.89 -13.57 -10.54
CA PRO A 134 4.68 -13.98 -9.40
C PRO A 134 5.78 -12.94 -9.11
N LYS A 135 5.92 -12.54 -7.84
CA LYS A 135 6.98 -11.62 -7.44
C LYS A 135 8.29 -12.38 -7.22
N PHE A 136 9.03 -12.62 -8.30
CA PHE A 136 10.28 -13.40 -8.29
C PHE A 136 11.36 -12.86 -7.34
N LEU A 137 11.29 -11.57 -6.97
CA LEU A 137 12.19 -10.99 -5.96
C LEU A 137 12.13 -11.76 -4.63
N TRP A 138 10.97 -12.33 -4.30
CA TRP A 138 10.74 -13.04 -3.03
C TRP A 138 10.90 -14.56 -3.14
N LEU A 139 11.33 -15.09 -4.29
CA LEU A 139 11.44 -16.54 -4.53
C LEU A 139 12.37 -17.25 -3.53
N HIS A 140 13.46 -16.58 -3.15
CA HIS A 140 14.50 -17.12 -2.24
C HIS A 140 14.07 -17.09 -0.77
N ASN A 141 12.96 -16.42 -0.44
CA ASN A 141 12.43 -16.40 0.91
C ASN A 141 11.73 -17.72 1.23
N ASP A 142 11.61 -18.04 2.51
CA ASP A 142 10.92 -19.24 2.96
C ASP A 142 9.41 -19.09 2.76
N HIS A 143 8.69 -20.21 2.73
CA HIS A 143 7.24 -20.20 2.49
C HIS A 143 6.50 -19.26 3.47
N ASP A 144 6.81 -19.33 4.76
CA ASP A 144 6.25 -18.44 5.78
C ASP A 144 6.53 -16.96 5.50
N GLN A 145 7.77 -16.65 5.15
CA GLN A 145 8.20 -15.28 4.88
C GLN A 145 7.49 -14.72 3.65
N ILE A 146 7.30 -15.54 2.61
CA ILE A 146 6.54 -15.17 1.42
C ILE A 146 5.11 -14.80 1.82
N ILE A 147 4.41 -15.68 2.57
CA ILE A 147 3.03 -15.43 3.02
C ILE A 147 2.95 -14.13 3.83
N VAL A 148 3.87 -13.94 4.77
CA VAL A 148 3.86 -12.76 5.64
C VAL A 148 4.09 -11.47 4.85
N LEU A 149 4.97 -11.47 3.84
CA LEU A 149 5.22 -10.31 2.97
C LEU A 149 4.01 -9.98 2.08
N TYR A 150 3.34 -10.99 1.52
CA TYR A 150 2.10 -10.75 0.78
C TYR A 150 0.99 -10.21 1.68
N ASN A 151 0.85 -10.78 2.89
CA ASN A 151 -0.11 -10.33 3.87
C ASN A 151 0.16 -8.89 4.36
N SER A 152 1.42 -8.47 4.48
CA SER A 152 1.76 -7.11 4.90
C SER A 152 1.37 -6.08 3.84
N VAL A 153 1.60 -6.39 2.55
CA VAL A 153 1.16 -5.54 1.43
C VAL A 153 -0.38 -5.44 1.40
N LEU A 154 -1.08 -6.57 1.50
CA LEU A 154 -2.54 -6.60 1.52
C LEU A 154 -3.09 -5.75 2.68
N ARG A 155 -2.60 -5.98 3.90
CA ARG A 155 -3.04 -5.23 5.09
C ARG A 155 -2.72 -3.74 4.98
N GLY A 156 -1.58 -3.37 4.40
CA GLY A 156 -1.22 -1.96 4.19
C GLY A 156 -2.29 -1.21 3.40
N TYR A 157 -2.72 -1.78 2.26
CA TYR A 157 -3.79 -1.19 1.46
C TYR A 157 -5.14 -1.18 2.18
N LEU A 158 -5.51 -2.28 2.84
CA LEU A 158 -6.79 -2.38 3.54
C LEU A 158 -6.90 -1.40 4.71
N ASN A 159 -5.82 -1.23 5.47
CA ASN A 159 -5.79 -0.29 6.59
C ASN A 159 -5.91 1.15 6.08
N TYR A 160 -5.13 1.51 5.06
CA TYR A 160 -5.15 2.85 4.48
C TYR A 160 -6.53 3.20 3.93
N TYR A 161 -7.14 2.31 3.16
CA TYR A 161 -8.45 2.55 2.53
C TYR A 161 -9.64 2.06 3.38
N SER A 162 -9.46 1.81 4.68
CA SER A 162 -10.51 1.31 5.60
C SER A 162 -11.76 2.19 5.70
N PHE A 163 -11.60 3.48 5.37
CA PHE A 163 -12.67 4.48 5.40
C PHE A 163 -13.44 4.63 4.08
N THR A 164 -12.99 3.97 3.00
CA THR A 164 -13.60 4.17 1.67
C THR A 164 -14.92 3.40 1.53
N HIS A 165 -15.81 3.93 0.71
CA HIS A 165 -17.12 3.35 0.46
C HIS A 165 -17.05 2.16 -0.49
N ASN A 166 -16.04 2.11 -1.36
CA ASN A 166 -15.76 1.00 -2.25
C ASN A 166 -14.84 -0.07 -1.62
N TYR A 167 -14.65 -0.05 -0.30
CA TYR A 167 -13.73 -0.94 0.42
C TYR A 167 -13.96 -2.42 0.10
N GLY A 168 -15.21 -2.89 0.05
CA GLY A 168 -15.50 -4.30 -0.27
C GLY A 168 -14.96 -4.70 -1.66
N ARG A 169 -15.19 -3.86 -2.68
CA ARG A 169 -14.67 -4.08 -4.04
C ARG A 169 -13.14 -4.06 -4.06
N LEU A 170 -12.53 -3.11 -3.35
CA LEU A 170 -11.09 -3.02 -3.21
C LEU A 170 -10.50 -4.28 -2.55
N ALA A 171 -11.09 -4.72 -1.44
CA ALA A 171 -10.61 -5.84 -0.66
C ALA A 171 -10.66 -7.15 -1.46
N THR A 172 -11.78 -7.43 -2.12
CA THR A 172 -11.93 -8.60 -3.00
C THR A 172 -10.91 -8.57 -4.14
N TYR A 173 -10.73 -7.42 -4.77
CA TYR A 173 -9.81 -7.26 -5.90
C TYR A 173 -8.34 -7.46 -5.48
N LEU A 174 -7.92 -6.83 -4.38
CA LEU A 174 -6.56 -6.96 -3.86
C LEU A 174 -6.27 -8.38 -3.37
N GLU A 175 -7.22 -9.00 -2.67
CA GLU A 175 -7.09 -10.40 -2.25
C GLU A 175 -6.89 -11.29 -3.47
N TYR A 176 -7.72 -11.15 -4.50
CA TYR A 176 -7.63 -11.95 -5.72
C TYR A 176 -6.24 -11.83 -6.36
N ILE A 177 -5.76 -10.60 -6.62
CA ILE A 177 -4.47 -10.39 -7.28
C ILE A 177 -3.31 -10.92 -6.45
N LEU A 178 -3.25 -10.55 -5.18
CA LEU A 178 -2.12 -10.90 -4.31
C LEU A 178 -2.10 -12.39 -3.98
N LYS A 179 -3.26 -13.01 -3.79
CA LYS A 179 -3.37 -14.46 -3.56
C LYS A 179 -2.94 -15.26 -4.78
N GLN A 180 -3.37 -14.86 -5.97
CA GLN A 180 -2.92 -15.52 -7.20
C GLN A 180 -1.43 -15.30 -7.47
N SER A 181 -0.93 -14.08 -7.25
CA SER A 181 0.50 -13.77 -7.37
C SER A 181 1.33 -14.65 -6.41
N CYS A 182 0.88 -14.81 -5.17
CA CYS A 182 1.50 -15.68 -4.17
C CYS A 182 1.47 -17.15 -4.61
N ALA A 183 0.31 -17.66 -5.06
CA ALA A 183 0.18 -19.03 -5.54
C ALA A 183 1.11 -19.33 -6.72
N LYS A 184 1.23 -18.40 -7.68
CA LYS A 184 2.17 -18.53 -8.82
C LYS A 184 3.62 -18.58 -8.34
N LEU A 185 3.99 -17.75 -7.38
CA LEU A 185 5.35 -17.74 -6.83
C LEU A 185 5.68 -19.06 -6.11
N LEU A 186 4.74 -19.60 -5.34
CA LEU A 186 4.89 -20.89 -4.65
C LEU A 186 4.93 -22.06 -5.65
N ALA A 187 4.15 -21.99 -6.73
CA ALA A 187 4.20 -22.97 -7.80
C ALA A 187 5.61 -23.05 -8.41
N THR A 188 6.23 -21.91 -8.68
CA THR A 188 7.62 -21.87 -9.16
C THR A 188 8.61 -22.36 -8.12
N LYS A 189 8.47 -21.93 -6.85
CA LYS A 189 9.40 -22.30 -5.76
C LYS A 189 9.45 -23.81 -5.51
N PHE A 190 8.30 -24.47 -5.54
CA PHE A 190 8.16 -25.90 -5.27
C PHE A 190 7.98 -26.74 -6.54
N THR A 191 8.28 -26.16 -7.70
CA THR A 191 8.19 -26.82 -9.02
C THR A 191 6.87 -27.56 -9.25
N LEU A 192 5.74 -26.94 -8.88
CA LEU A 192 4.40 -27.53 -8.93
C LEU A 192 3.67 -27.31 -10.26
N GLY A 193 4.32 -26.76 -11.28
CA GLY A 193 3.78 -26.55 -12.65
C GLY A 193 2.60 -25.57 -12.76
N THR A 194 1.54 -25.73 -11.97
CA THR A 194 0.28 -24.98 -11.99
C THR A 194 -0.12 -24.46 -10.61
N MET A 195 -0.97 -23.43 -10.60
CA MET A 195 -1.59 -22.94 -9.36
C MET A 195 -2.51 -23.97 -8.71
N ALA A 196 -3.18 -24.82 -9.49
CA ALA A 196 -4.08 -25.84 -8.97
C ALA A 196 -3.35 -26.85 -8.07
N GLN A 197 -2.17 -27.31 -8.50
CA GLN A 197 -1.32 -28.18 -7.69
C GLN A 197 -0.83 -27.49 -6.40
N THR A 198 -0.59 -26.18 -6.47
CA THR A 198 -0.23 -25.37 -5.30
C THR A 198 -1.37 -25.34 -4.27
N TYR A 199 -2.61 -25.11 -4.72
CA TYR A 199 -3.78 -25.16 -3.84
C TYR A 199 -4.10 -26.56 -3.33
N LYS A 200 -3.82 -27.62 -4.11
CA LYS A 200 -3.93 -29.01 -3.66
C LYS A 200 -2.95 -29.32 -2.53
N LYS A 201 -1.70 -28.82 -2.63
CA LYS A 201 -0.64 -29.06 -1.64
C LYS A 201 -0.78 -28.21 -0.37
N PHE A 202 -1.10 -26.92 -0.51
CA PHE A 202 -1.10 -25.96 0.61
C PHE A 202 -2.51 -25.51 1.03
N GLY A 203 -3.55 -26.07 0.42
CA GLY A 203 -4.94 -25.72 0.68
C GLY A 203 -5.35 -24.35 0.13
N HIS A 204 -6.64 -24.04 0.24
CA HIS A 204 -7.23 -22.78 -0.27
C HIS A 204 -6.60 -21.51 0.32
N ARG A 205 -6.02 -21.58 1.52
CA ARG A 205 -5.40 -20.44 2.22
C ARG A 205 -3.88 -20.38 2.06
N LEU A 206 -3.28 -21.23 1.21
CA LEU A 206 -1.83 -21.31 1.02
C LEU A 206 -1.11 -21.40 2.38
N THR A 207 -1.49 -22.38 3.18
CA THR A 207 -0.94 -22.57 4.52
C THR A 207 0.47 -23.14 4.43
N SER A 208 1.40 -22.51 5.14
CA SER A 208 2.76 -23.01 5.31
C SER A 208 2.80 -24.14 6.36
N PRO A 209 3.77 -25.07 6.27
CA PRO A 209 4.02 -26.07 7.31
C PRO A 209 4.16 -25.49 8.74
N LYS A 210 4.65 -24.26 8.90
CA LYS A 210 4.77 -23.58 10.21
C LYS A 210 3.50 -22.83 10.65
N GLY A 211 2.35 -23.12 10.02
CA GLY A 211 1.04 -22.58 10.41
C GLY A 211 0.73 -21.15 9.94
N LYS A 212 1.64 -20.47 9.22
CA LYS A 212 1.31 -19.16 8.62
C LYS A 212 0.36 -19.34 7.44
N THR A 213 -0.69 -18.52 7.39
CA THR A 213 -1.74 -18.61 6.36
C THR A 213 -1.93 -17.29 5.63
N PHE A 214 -2.38 -17.35 4.37
CA PHE A 214 -2.79 -16.15 3.65
C PHE A 214 -4.01 -15.53 4.35
N PHE A 215 -3.93 -14.22 4.57
CA PHE A 215 -4.91 -13.47 5.32
C PHE A 215 -6.21 -13.32 4.53
N LYS A 216 -7.34 -13.71 5.13
CA LYS A 216 -8.67 -13.45 4.58
C LYS A 216 -9.14 -12.09 5.12
N PRO A 217 -9.34 -11.08 4.27
CA PRO A 217 -9.82 -9.78 4.71
C PRO A 217 -11.31 -9.81 5.09
N SER A 218 -11.71 -8.89 5.95
CA SER A 218 -13.13 -8.52 6.06
C SER A 218 -13.47 -7.65 4.86
N TYR A 219 -14.62 -7.88 4.24
CA TYR A 219 -15.14 -7.09 3.12
C TYR A 219 -16.11 -5.99 3.57
N ARG A 220 -16.42 -5.92 4.88
CA ARG A 220 -17.34 -4.94 5.44
C ARG A 220 -16.62 -3.60 5.57
N ALA A 221 -17.21 -2.56 4.98
CA ALA A 221 -16.74 -1.19 5.16
C ALA A 221 -17.03 -0.71 6.60
N THR A 222 -15.99 -0.29 7.31
CA THR A 222 -16.09 0.30 8.65
C THR A 222 -16.35 1.80 8.61
N TYR A 223 -16.07 2.46 7.48
CA TYR A 223 -16.17 3.92 7.28
C TYR A 223 -15.37 4.75 8.29
N LYS A 224 -14.48 4.11 9.06
CA LYS A 224 -13.57 4.73 10.01
C LYS A 224 -12.15 4.50 9.50
N TYR A 225 -11.34 5.55 9.53
CA TYR A 225 -9.92 5.40 9.28
C TYR A 225 -9.28 4.65 10.45
N MET A 226 -8.66 3.50 10.18
CA MET A 226 -7.95 2.73 11.19
C MET A 226 -6.63 3.43 11.56
N VAL A 227 -6.66 4.16 12.68
CA VAL A 227 -5.49 4.91 13.19
C VAL A 227 -4.43 3.99 13.81
N LYS A 228 -4.82 2.79 14.28
CA LYS A 228 -3.88 1.85 14.87
C LYS A 228 -3.12 1.07 13.78
N PRO A 229 -1.80 1.26 13.62
CA PRO A 229 -1.02 0.37 12.77
C PRO A 229 -1.14 -1.04 13.34
N ASN A 230 -1.42 -2.02 12.48
CA ASN A 230 -1.45 -3.41 12.89
C ASN A 230 -0.04 -3.78 13.42
N PRO A 231 0.10 -4.33 14.65
CA PRO A 231 1.39 -4.59 15.30
C PRO A 231 2.34 -5.44 14.45
N VAL A 232 1.80 -6.20 13.48
CA VAL A 232 2.58 -6.99 12.52
C VAL A 232 3.51 -6.14 11.63
N VAL A 233 3.20 -4.87 11.33
CA VAL A 233 4.08 -4.02 10.50
C VAL A 233 5.27 -3.49 11.31
N GLY A 234 5.05 -3.14 12.58
CA GLY A 234 6.12 -2.81 13.53
C GLY A 234 6.99 -4.04 13.81
N ALA A 235 6.36 -5.20 14.01
CA ALA A 235 7.04 -6.48 14.12
C ALA A 235 7.85 -6.78 12.86
N LEU A 236 7.36 -6.59 11.63
CA LEU A 236 8.15 -6.82 10.40
C LEU A 236 9.30 -5.84 10.18
N SER A 237 9.18 -4.60 10.67
CA SER A 237 10.26 -3.61 10.67
C SER A 237 11.38 -4.00 11.66
N GLN A 238 11.00 -4.63 12.79
CA GLN A 238 11.93 -5.13 13.80
C GLN A 238 12.45 -6.55 13.49
N GLU A 239 11.60 -7.41 12.92
CA GLU A 239 11.85 -8.76 12.42
C GLU A 239 12.52 -8.71 11.05
N LYS A 240 13.70 -8.08 11.02
CA LYS A 240 14.65 -8.29 9.91
C LYS A 240 15.16 -9.75 9.86
N THR A 241 14.68 -10.63 10.73
CA THR A 241 14.95 -12.08 10.83
C THR A 241 13.83 -12.78 11.61
N ASN A 242 13.05 -13.64 10.95
CA ASN A 242 12.27 -14.70 11.61
C ASN A 242 12.92 -16.08 11.45
N ALA A 243 14.18 -16.11 11.02
CA ALA A 243 14.98 -17.29 11.30
C ALA A 243 15.38 -17.18 12.78
N THR A 244 14.52 -17.70 13.65
CA THR A 244 14.97 -18.17 14.96
C THR A 244 16.18 -19.07 14.72
N PHE A 245 17.21 -18.96 15.56
CA PHE A 245 18.41 -19.82 15.49
C PHE A 245 18.07 -21.32 15.40
N GLU A 246 16.89 -21.71 15.87
CA GLU A 246 16.36 -23.09 15.86
C GLU A 246 16.24 -23.74 14.48
N TYR A 247 16.10 -23.01 13.36
CA TYR A 247 15.92 -23.63 12.04
C TYR A 247 16.68 -22.89 10.93
N LEU A 248 17.97 -22.63 11.13
CA LEU A 248 18.80 -21.95 10.15
C LEU A 248 19.21 -22.92 9.02
N ARG A 249 18.84 -22.59 7.77
CA ARG A 249 19.28 -23.33 6.57
C ARG A 249 20.15 -22.47 5.68
N CYS A 250 21.18 -23.06 5.11
CA CYS A 250 22.09 -22.43 4.18
C CYS A 250 21.32 -21.96 2.94
N LYS A 251 21.35 -20.66 2.63
CA LYS A 251 20.61 -20.13 1.47
C LYS A 251 21.15 -20.57 0.10
N ASN A 252 22.32 -21.19 0.06
CA ASN A 252 22.94 -21.66 -1.18
C ASN A 252 22.67 -23.15 -1.45
N CYS A 253 22.71 -24.00 -0.43
CA CYS A 253 22.57 -25.46 -0.59
C CYS A 253 21.46 -26.08 0.27
N ASP A 254 20.66 -25.28 0.97
CA ASP A 254 19.57 -25.67 1.87
C ASP A 254 19.94 -26.64 3.03
N SER A 255 21.24 -26.92 3.24
CA SER A 255 21.75 -27.68 4.38
C SER A 255 21.45 -26.97 5.71
N ASP A 256 21.11 -27.75 6.73
CA ASP A 256 20.92 -27.35 8.14
C ASP A 256 22.18 -27.58 9.00
N TYR A 257 23.21 -28.21 8.43
CA TYR A 257 24.44 -28.54 9.15
C TYR A 257 25.39 -27.34 9.25
N ARG A 258 25.69 -26.92 10.50
CA ARG A 258 26.65 -25.85 10.84
C ARG A 258 26.46 -24.59 9.99
N VAL A 259 25.24 -24.05 10.03
CA VAL A 259 24.87 -22.82 9.33
C VAL A 259 25.06 -21.64 10.28
N GLU A 260 25.74 -20.61 9.80
CA GLU A 260 25.97 -19.37 10.54
C GLU A 260 25.56 -18.17 9.69
N TYR A 261 25.28 -17.04 10.35
CA TYR A 261 25.05 -15.79 9.64
C TYR A 261 26.37 -15.18 9.19
N HIS A 262 26.57 -15.15 7.87
CA HIS A 262 27.65 -14.39 7.27
C HIS A 262 27.22 -12.92 7.11
N HIS A 263 27.98 -12.01 7.74
CA HIS A 263 27.74 -10.57 7.70
C HIS A 263 28.73 -9.85 6.77
N ILE A 264 28.28 -8.76 6.14
CA ILE A 264 29.12 -7.82 5.40
C ILE A 264 29.06 -6.43 6.04
N ARG A 265 30.12 -5.64 5.89
CA ARG A 265 30.21 -4.29 6.47
C ARG A 265 29.31 -3.30 5.70
N ALA A 266 29.46 -3.20 4.38
CA ALA A 266 28.65 -2.32 3.54
C ALA A 266 28.05 -3.04 2.33
N MET A 267 26.87 -2.57 1.88
CA MET A 267 26.18 -3.15 0.71
C MET A 267 26.96 -2.94 -0.60
N GLN A 268 27.81 -1.92 -0.65
CA GLN A 268 28.70 -1.65 -1.78
C GLN A 268 29.80 -2.72 -1.94
N ASP A 269 30.14 -3.45 -0.87
CA ASP A 269 31.17 -4.49 -0.88
C ASP A 269 30.69 -5.80 -1.54
N LEU A 270 29.45 -5.84 -2.01
CA LEU A 270 28.87 -6.97 -2.71
C LEU A 270 29.11 -6.84 -4.20
N ASN A 271 29.65 -7.89 -4.81
CA ASN A 271 29.76 -7.95 -6.27
C ASN A 271 28.75 -8.96 -6.84
N PRO A 272 27.54 -8.50 -7.23
CA PRO A 272 26.50 -9.37 -7.76
C PRO A 272 26.84 -9.95 -9.14
N LYS A 273 27.87 -9.45 -9.85
CA LYS A 273 28.24 -10.06 -11.13
C LYS A 273 29.01 -11.36 -10.92
N ILE A 274 29.82 -11.42 -9.87
CA ILE A 274 30.77 -12.51 -9.60
C ILE A 274 30.15 -13.58 -8.68
N SER A 275 29.53 -13.15 -7.58
CA SER A 275 29.06 -14.06 -6.55
C SER A 275 27.54 -14.26 -6.61
N TYR A 276 27.11 -15.52 -6.75
CA TYR A 276 25.69 -15.88 -6.63
C TYR A 276 25.14 -15.47 -5.26
N MET A 277 25.91 -15.66 -4.19
CA MET A 277 25.52 -15.26 -2.84
C MET A 277 25.38 -13.74 -2.70
N ASP A 278 26.27 -12.97 -3.35
CA ASP A 278 26.17 -11.51 -3.33
C ASP A 278 24.95 -11.03 -4.12
N ARG A 279 24.58 -11.70 -5.22
CA ARG A 279 23.29 -11.46 -5.89
C ARG A 279 22.10 -11.67 -4.97
N LEU A 280 22.13 -12.73 -4.17
CA LEU A 280 21.05 -13.00 -3.19
C LEU A 280 20.97 -11.87 -2.16
N MET A 281 22.10 -11.41 -1.65
CA MET A 281 22.18 -10.32 -0.66
C MET A 281 21.71 -8.97 -1.25
N VAL A 282 22.14 -8.61 -2.46
CA VAL A 282 21.71 -7.39 -3.17
C VAL A 282 20.22 -7.44 -3.47
N LYS A 283 19.71 -8.55 -4.03
CA LYS A 283 18.27 -8.71 -4.32
C LYS A 283 17.42 -8.60 -3.06
N ALA A 284 17.88 -9.16 -1.95
CA ALA A 284 17.19 -9.08 -0.68
C ALA A 284 17.36 -7.72 0.02
N ASN A 285 18.30 -6.88 -0.43
CA ASN A 285 18.77 -5.67 0.24
C ASN A 285 19.17 -5.94 1.70
N ARG A 286 20.01 -6.96 1.92
CA ARG A 286 20.41 -7.45 3.26
C ARG A 286 21.93 -7.54 3.41
N LYS A 287 22.44 -7.07 4.55
CA LYS A 287 23.85 -7.21 4.97
C LYS A 287 24.21 -8.56 5.60
N ARG A 288 23.25 -9.48 5.72
CA ARG A 288 23.45 -10.80 6.35
C ARG A 288 22.78 -11.90 5.55
N ILE A 289 23.43 -13.06 5.45
CA ILE A 289 22.93 -14.26 4.77
C ILE A 289 23.36 -15.52 5.56
N PRO A 290 22.45 -16.46 5.84
CA PRO A 290 22.83 -17.71 6.49
C PRO A 290 23.49 -18.66 5.49
N LEU A 291 24.69 -19.13 5.80
CA LEU A 291 25.50 -20.02 4.97
C LEU A 291 26.11 -21.12 5.84
N CYS A 292 26.24 -22.33 5.30
CA CYS A 292 27.06 -23.37 5.93
C CYS A 292 28.55 -23.06 5.72
N ILE A 293 29.42 -23.65 6.55
CA ILE A 293 30.88 -23.46 6.49
C ILE A 293 31.44 -23.71 5.07
N ALA A 294 30.97 -24.72 4.36
CA ALA A 294 31.41 -25.02 3.00
C ALA A 294 31.08 -23.88 2.02
N CYS A 295 29.84 -23.37 2.10
CA CYS A 295 29.38 -22.26 1.27
C CYS A 295 30.07 -20.93 1.64
N GLN A 296 30.34 -20.71 2.92
CA GLN A 296 31.12 -19.57 3.40
C GLN A 296 32.55 -19.60 2.82
N LYS A 297 33.24 -20.75 2.91
CA LYS A 297 34.59 -20.90 2.31
C LYS A 297 34.59 -20.66 0.80
N MET A 298 33.58 -21.12 0.07
CA MET A 298 33.43 -20.82 -1.36
C MET A 298 33.30 -19.32 -1.65
N LYS A 299 32.61 -18.57 -0.78
CA LYS A 299 32.48 -17.11 -0.90
C LYS A 299 33.80 -16.39 -0.65
N HIS A 300 34.59 -16.84 0.34
CA HIS A 300 35.90 -16.24 0.64
C HIS A 300 36.96 -16.56 -0.41
N ARG A 301 37.06 -17.82 -0.87
CA ARG A 301 38.03 -18.22 -1.91
C ARG A 301 37.88 -17.44 -3.22
N LYS A 302 36.65 -17.12 -3.63
CA LYS A 302 36.38 -16.33 -4.85
C LYS A 302 36.71 -14.84 -4.71
N ARG A 303 36.94 -14.33 -3.49
CA ARG A 303 37.44 -12.96 -3.29
C ARG A 303 38.96 -12.92 -3.42
N GLU A 304 39.67 -13.91 -2.87
CA GLU A 304 41.13 -14.01 -2.95
C GLU A 304 41.61 -14.10 -4.41
N THR A 305 40.97 -14.91 -5.24
CA THR A 305 41.35 -15.06 -6.67
C THR A 305 41.14 -13.80 -7.53
N VAL A 306 40.38 -12.80 -7.05
CA VAL A 306 40.14 -11.55 -7.79
C VAL A 306 41.19 -10.49 -7.44
N PHE A 307 41.87 -10.60 -6.29
CA PHE A 307 42.95 -9.70 -5.91
C PHE A 307 44.32 -10.09 -6.52
N ASP A 308 44.51 -11.36 -6.90
CA ASP A 308 45.77 -11.86 -7.47
C ASP A 308 45.91 -11.69 -9.00
N GLN A 309 44.96 -11.04 -9.68
CA GLN A 309 45.00 -10.82 -11.15
C GLN A 309 45.32 -9.38 -11.56
N THR A 310 45.80 -8.56 -10.61
CA THR A 310 46.30 -7.20 -10.87
C THR A 310 47.71 -7.03 -10.32
N THR A 311 48.66 -7.67 -10.99
CA THR A 311 50.11 -7.37 -10.98
C THR A 311 50.64 -7.80 -12.33
#